data_AF-A0A5M5E7R9-F1
#
_entry.id   AF-A0A5M5E7R9-F1
#
_cell.length_a   1.000
_cell.length_b   1.000
_cell.length_c   1.000
_cell.angle_alpha   90.00
_cell.angle_beta   90.00
_cell.angle_gamma   90.00
#
_symmetry.space_group_name_H-M   'P 1'
#
loop_
_entity.id
_entity.type
_entity.pdbx_description
1 polymer ?
#
loop_
_entity_poly.entity_id
_entity_poly.type
_entity_poly.pdbx_seq_one_letter_code
_entity_poly.pdbx_strand_id
1 'polypeptide(L)'
;MKSKNAKKGSKNDKVKRSVQTMKKAPRRHSREEIISEEELDNRIAIDGDIRLYFTMYLKIFIDGHFRHPKKRKLINLAQYIYDQKVLYIHKHGGYKLMELSSIHAELGALRKPVEEEYMKEKKEKREQAEKVKSKY
;
A
#
# COMPACT_ATOMS: atom_id res chain seq x y z
N MET A 1 7.73 64.48 37.66
CA MET A 1 6.98 64.20 36.41
C MET A 1 7.94 64.25 35.21
N LYS A 2 7.62 63.50 34.14
CA LYS A 2 8.30 63.33 32.84
C LYS A 2 9.52 62.38 32.79
N SER A 3 9.24 61.09 32.68
CA SER A 3 10.14 60.08 32.12
C SER A 3 9.91 59.94 30.61
N LYS A 4 11.01 59.69 29.89
CA LYS A 4 11.19 59.72 28.42
C LYS A 4 10.37 58.64 27.69
N ASN A 5 9.75 59.02 26.58
CA ASN A 5 9.16 58.11 25.60
C ASN A 5 10.26 57.56 24.67
N ALA A 6 10.53 56.26 24.72
CA ALA A 6 11.26 55.55 23.67
C ALA A 6 10.28 54.55 23.01
N LYS A 7 9.96 54.79 21.74
CA LYS A 7 9.13 53.90 20.91
C LYS A 7 9.80 52.53 20.80
N LYS A 8 9.20 51.52 21.44
CA LYS A 8 9.58 50.12 21.30
C LYS A 8 9.06 49.62 19.95
N GLY A 9 9.97 49.45 18.99
CA GLY A 9 9.69 48.84 17.70
C GLY A 9 9.11 47.44 17.90
N SER A 10 7.94 47.20 17.32
CA SER A 10 7.27 45.91 17.31
C SER A 10 8.04 44.95 16.39
N LYS A 11 8.75 43.98 16.99
CA LYS A 11 9.24 42.79 16.28
C LYS A 11 8.08 41.83 16.11
N ASN A 12 7.44 41.87 14.94
CA ASN A 12 6.59 40.78 14.46
C ASN A 12 7.43 39.82 13.62
N ASP A 13 8.27 39.03 14.28
CA ASP A 13 8.83 37.80 13.71
C ASP A 13 7.69 36.76 13.62
N LYS A 14 6.86 36.88 12.57
CA LYS A 14 5.95 35.80 12.16
C LYS A 14 6.78 34.72 11.47
N VAL A 15 7.51 33.95 12.27
CA VAL A 15 7.97 32.62 11.86
C VAL A 15 6.72 31.77 11.68
N LYS A 16 6.20 31.73 10.46
CA LYS A 16 5.24 30.70 10.04
C LYS A 16 6.01 29.38 10.08
N ARG A 17 5.83 28.66 11.20
CA ARG A 17 6.23 27.27 11.40
C ARG A 17 5.96 26.49 10.12
N SER A 18 7.03 26.07 9.44
CA SER A 18 6.96 24.97 8.49
C SER A 18 6.43 23.78 9.26
N VAL A 19 5.19 23.39 9.00
CA VAL A 19 4.62 22.13 9.47
C VAL A 19 5.42 21.05 8.76
N GLN A 20 6.55 20.66 9.34
CA GLN A 20 7.13 19.37 9.08
C GLN A 20 6.03 18.38 9.42
N THR A 21 5.44 17.77 8.39
CA THR A 21 4.55 16.63 8.51
C THR A 21 5.33 15.52 9.18
N MET A 22 5.33 15.53 10.51
CA MET A 22 5.84 14.41 11.30
C MET A 22 4.96 13.23 10.93
N LYS A 23 5.48 12.35 10.07
CA LYS A 23 4.89 11.05 9.76
C LYS A 23 4.68 10.34 11.10
N LYS A 24 3.44 10.34 11.60
CA LYS A 24 3.10 9.77 12.91
C LYS A 24 3.39 8.27 12.87
N ALA A 25 3.93 7.74 13.96
CA ALA A 25 4.15 6.31 14.13
C ALA A 25 2.83 5.54 13.89
N PRO A 26 2.88 4.29 13.38
CA PRO A 26 1.67 3.55 13.04
C PRO A 26 0.76 3.42 14.26
N ARG A 27 -0.41 4.07 14.20
CA ARG A 27 -1.43 4.01 15.25
C ARG A 27 -2.05 2.60 15.26
N ARG A 28 -2.51 2.13 16.43
CA ARG A 28 -3.27 0.87 16.51
C ARG A 28 -4.56 1.02 15.69
N HIS A 29 -4.71 0.19 14.66
CA HIS A 29 -5.89 0.13 13.80
C HIS A 29 -7.01 -0.67 14.47
N SER A 30 -8.22 -0.12 14.57
CA SER A 30 -9.41 -0.88 15.03
C SER A 30 -10.15 -1.48 13.83
N ARG A 31 -10.77 -2.66 13.99
CA ARG A 31 -11.40 -3.36 12.85
C ARG A 31 -12.51 -2.53 12.17
N GLU A 32 -13.17 -1.67 12.93
CA GLU A 32 -14.29 -0.82 12.50
C GLU A 32 -13.87 0.62 12.24
N GLU A 33 -12.56 0.92 12.28
CA GLU A 33 -12.02 2.26 12.01
C GLU A 33 -12.47 2.76 10.63
N ILE A 34 -13.01 3.98 10.59
CA ILE A 34 -13.21 4.76 9.38
C ILE A 34 -12.30 5.99 9.50
N ILE A 35 -11.39 6.15 8.55
CA ILE A 35 -10.44 7.25 8.50
C ILE A 35 -10.85 8.28 7.45
N SER A 36 -10.46 9.54 7.65
CA SER A 36 -10.63 10.59 6.65
C SER A 36 -9.65 10.40 5.48
N GLU A 37 -9.90 11.11 4.38
CA GLU A 37 -8.98 11.17 3.23
C GLU A 37 -7.59 11.70 3.65
N GLU A 38 -7.54 12.76 4.47
CA GLU A 38 -6.26 13.27 5.00
C GLU A 38 -5.48 12.22 5.81
N GLU A 39 -6.16 11.39 6.59
CA GLU A 39 -5.53 10.30 7.34
C GLU A 39 -5.17 9.13 6.42
N LEU A 40 -5.94 8.91 5.35
CA LEU A 40 -5.60 7.94 4.31
C LEU A 40 -4.29 8.32 3.62
N ASP A 41 -4.09 9.59 3.25
CA ASP A 41 -2.85 10.09 2.63
C ASP A 41 -1.64 9.97 3.56
N ASN A 42 -1.88 10.10 4.87
CA ASN A 42 -0.84 9.89 5.88
C ASN A 42 -0.47 8.41 6.02
N ARG A 43 -1.39 7.50 5.67
CA ARG A 43 -1.13 6.06 5.59
C ARG A 43 -0.62 5.80 4.16
N ILE A 44 0.34 4.90 3.98
CA ILE A 44 0.91 4.63 2.65
C ILE A 44 -0.08 3.72 1.89
N ALA A 45 -1.31 4.20 1.73
CA ALA A 45 -2.39 3.48 1.10
C ALA A 45 -2.14 3.40 -0.39
N ILE A 46 -2.60 2.30 -0.99
CA ILE A 46 -2.55 2.14 -2.43
C ILE A 46 -3.75 2.88 -3.01
N ASP A 47 -3.47 3.89 -3.81
CA ASP A 47 -4.41 4.70 -4.59
C ASP A 47 -4.72 4.11 -5.98
N GLY A 48 -3.95 3.10 -6.40
CA GLY A 48 -4.06 2.43 -7.70
C GLY A 48 -4.97 1.19 -7.74
N ASP A 49 -4.94 0.51 -8.89
CA ASP A 49 -5.72 -0.70 -9.12
C ASP A 49 -5.31 -1.85 -8.16
N ILE A 50 -6.22 -2.17 -7.26
CA ILE A 50 -6.07 -3.26 -6.27
C ILE A 50 -5.84 -4.61 -6.98
N ARG A 51 -6.41 -4.82 -8.17
CA ARG A 51 -6.20 -6.06 -8.93
C ARG A 51 -4.75 -6.21 -9.37
N LEU A 52 -4.11 -5.13 -9.83
CA LEU A 52 -2.69 -5.16 -10.21
C LEU A 52 -1.82 -5.55 -8.99
N TYR A 53 -2.14 -4.99 -7.83
CA TYR A 53 -1.45 -5.32 -6.58
C TYR A 53 -1.60 -6.81 -6.21
N PHE A 54 -2.82 -7.36 -6.27
CA PHE A 54 -3.05 -8.78 -6.02
C PHE A 54 -2.35 -9.68 -7.05
N THR A 55 -2.40 -9.32 -8.33
CA THR A 55 -1.72 -10.06 -9.42
C THR A 55 -0.22 -10.15 -9.18
N MET A 56 0.43 -9.05 -8.80
CA MET A 56 1.87 -9.06 -8.49
C MET A 56 2.20 -10.05 -7.36
N TYR A 57 1.45 -10.00 -6.26
CA TYR A 57 1.63 -10.92 -5.14
C TYR A 57 1.30 -12.36 -5.48
N LEU A 58 0.32 -12.60 -6.35
CA LEU A 58 0.00 -13.92 -6.88
C LEU A 58 1.12 -14.46 -7.75
N LYS A 59 1.74 -13.67 -8.64
CA LYS A 59 2.91 -14.09 -9.45
C LYS A 59 4.07 -14.53 -8.54
N ILE A 60 4.42 -13.73 -7.53
CA ILE A 60 5.44 -14.08 -6.50
C ILE A 60 5.03 -15.36 -5.75
N PHE A 61 3.75 -15.45 -5.39
CA PHE A 61 3.19 -16.61 -4.71
C PHE A 61 3.24 -17.85 -5.56
N ILE A 62 3.01 -17.80 -6.88
CA ILE A 62 3.03 -18.92 -7.84
C ILE A 62 4.47 -19.38 -8.09
N ASP A 63 5.42 -18.44 -8.16
CA ASP A 63 6.85 -18.78 -8.30
C ASP A 63 7.46 -19.44 -7.06
N GLY A 64 6.81 -19.35 -5.92
CA GLY A 64 7.33 -19.89 -4.67
C GLY A 64 8.40 -19.02 -4.03
N HIS A 65 8.55 -17.78 -4.48
CA HIS A 65 9.40 -16.78 -3.83
C HIS A 65 8.73 -16.14 -2.61
N PHE A 66 7.44 -16.39 -2.38
CA PHE A 66 6.74 -15.96 -1.17
C PHE A 66 7.26 -16.70 0.07
N ARG A 67 8.14 -16.04 0.82
CA ARG A 67 8.67 -16.52 2.11
C ARG A 67 7.78 -16.00 3.24
N HIS A 68 7.11 -16.92 3.91
CA HIS A 68 6.32 -16.61 5.10
C HIS A 68 6.70 -17.60 6.21
N PRO A 69 6.70 -17.19 7.50
CA PRO A 69 7.00 -18.11 8.61
C PRO A 69 6.06 -19.33 8.68
N LYS A 70 4.92 -19.28 8.00
CA LYS A 70 3.91 -20.34 7.92
C LYS A 70 3.92 -20.99 6.54
N LYS A 71 3.26 -22.13 6.41
CA LYS A 71 3.10 -22.87 5.13
C LYS A 71 2.62 -21.96 3.99
N ARG A 72 3.06 -22.23 2.75
CA ARG A 72 2.62 -21.51 1.55
C ARG A 72 1.15 -21.83 1.23
N LYS A 73 0.24 -21.03 1.79
CA LYS A 73 -1.22 -21.10 1.60
C LYS A 73 -1.74 -19.71 1.24
N LEU A 74 -2.81 -19.66 0.45
CA LEU A 74 -3.41 -18.39 0.02
C LEU A 74 -3.86 -17.52 1.21
N ILE A 75 -4.36 -18.14 2.28
CA ILE A 75 -4.72 -17.43 3.52
C ILE A 75 -3.52 -16.73 4.17
N ASN A 76 -2.30 -17.28 4.07
CA ASN A 76 -1.11 -16.64 4.61
C ASN A 76 -0.64 -15.49 3.73
N LEU A 77 -0.88 -15.55 2.42
CA LEU A 77 -0.68 -14.41 1.52
C LEU A 77 -1.67 -13.29 1.83
N ALA A 78 -2.95 -13.63 2.05
CA ALA A 78 -3.98 -12.68 2.43
C ALA A 78 -3.63 -11.99 3.76
N GLN A 79 -3.18 -12.77 4.75
CA GLN A 79 -2.72 -12.23 6.04
C GLN A 79 -1.55 -11.29 5.87
N TYR A 80 -0.53 -11.70 5.10
CA TYR A 80 0.64 -10.86 4.83
C TYR A 80 0.23 -9.51 4.23
N ILE A 81 -0.67 -9.50 3.24
CA ILE A 81 -1.18 -8.28 2.62
C ILE A 81 -1.99 -7.44 3.62
N TYR A 82 -2.86 -8.08 4.40
CA TYR A 82 -3.67 -7.40 5.42
C TYR A 82 -2.81 -6.72 6.49
N ASP A 83 -1.68 -7.32 6.85
CA ASP A 83 -0.75 -6.79 7.85
C ASP A 83 0.04 -5.58 7.34
N GLN A 84 0.14 -5.38 6.01
CA GLN A 84 0.74 -4.16 5.45
C GLN A 84 -0.10 -2.91 5.72
N LYS A 85 -1.41 -3.06 5.98
CA LYS A 85 -2.34 -1.94 6.23
C LYS A 85 -2.37 -0.89 5.10
N VAL A 86 -2.31 -1.34 3.85
CA VAL A 86 -2.25 -0.47 2.67
C VAL A 86 -3.52 -0.47 1.81
N LEU A 87 -4.43 -1.43 2.02
CA LEU A 87 -5.64 -1.58 1.20
C LEU A 87 -6.85 -1.00 1.93
N TYR A 88 -7.36 0.12 1.43
CA TYR A 88 -8.52 0.81 1.98
C TYR A 88 -9.65 0.87 0.96
N ILE A 89 -10.89 0.79 1.45
CA ILE A 89 -12.12 0.87 0.65
C ILE A 89 -12.94 2.06 1.13
N HIS A 90 -13.52 2.81 0.20
CA HIS A 90 -14.41 3.93 0.54
C HIS A 90 -15.68 3.41 1.23
N LYS A 91 -15.99 3.94 2.42
CA LYS A 91 -17.12 3.52 3.25
C LYS A 91 -17.60 4.67 4.15
N HIS A 92 -18.91 4.93 4.15
CA HIS A 92 -19.58 5.96 4.98
C HIS A 92 -18.92 7.35 4.95
N GLY A 93 -18.48 7.82 3.78
CA GLY A 93 -17.86 9.14 3.63
C GLY A 93 -16.41 9.24 4.13
N GLY A 94 -15.80 8.10 4.44
CA GLY A 94 -14.37 7.98 4.68
C GLY A 94 -13.84 6.69 4.09
N TYR A 95 -12.76 6.18 4.65
CA TYR A 95 -12.10 4.96 4.19
C TYR A 95 -11.97 3.94 5.30
N LYS A 96 -12.23 2.68 5.00
CA LYS A 96 -12.08 1.55 5.92
C LYS A 96 -11.02 0.60 5.38
N LEU A 97 -10.14 0.09 6.22
CA LEU A 97 -9.21 -0.96 5.81
C LEU A 97 -9.97 -2.19 5.32
N MET A 98 -9.56 -2.70 4.16
CA MET A 98 -10.12 -3.89 3.55
C MET A 98 -10.00 -5.10 4.50
N GLU A 99 -11.08 -5.86 4.64
CA GLU A 99 -11.10 -7.00 5.55
C GLU A 99 -10.28 -8.17 5.00
N LEU A 100 -9.65 -8.93 5.91
CA LEU A 100 -8.86 -10.12 5.55
C LEU A 100 -9.65 -11.11 4.70
N SER A 101 -10.93 -11.32 5.03
CA SER A 101 -11.84 -12.19 4.27
C SER A 101 -12.03 -11.69 2.84
N SER A 102 -12.22 -10.38 2.66
CA SER A 102 -12.33 -9.77 1.33
C SER A 102 -11.03 -9.93 0.53
N ILE A 103 -9.87 -9.68 1.13
CA ILE A 103 -8.56 -9.90 0.48
C ILE A 103 -8.42 -11.37 0.07
N HIS A 104 -8.76 -12.30 0.95
CA HIS A 104 -8.67 -13.73 0.65
C HIS A 104 -9.62 -14.15 -0.48
N ALA A 105 -10.84 -13.62 -0.51
CA ALA A 105 -11.82 -13.88 -1.56
C ALA A 105 -11.33 -13.37 -2.93
N GLU A 106 -10.84 -12.13 -2.99
CA GLU A 106 -10.31 -11.53 -4.22
C GLU A 106 -9.08 -12.28 -4.75
N LEU A 107 -8.14 -12.63 -3.86
CA LEU A 107 -7.00 -13.48 -4.22
C LEU A 107 -7.46 -14.83 -4.78
N GLY A 108 -8.51 -15.42 -4.21
CA GLY A 108 -9.10 -16.68 -4.67
C GLY A 108 -9.70 -16.58 -6.06
N ALA A 109 -10.43 -15.50 -6.33
CA ALA A 109 -11.03 -15.22 -7.63
C ALA A 109 -9.97 -14.97 -8.73
N LEU A 110 -8.91 -14.23 -8.40
CA LEU A 110 -7.86 -13.88 -9.35
C LEU A 110 -6.83 -14.99 -9.58
N ARG A 111 -6.71 -15.96 -8.67
CA ARG A 111 -5.62 -16.94 -8.72
C ARG A 111 -5.53 -17.70 -10.05
N LYS A 112 -6.64 -18.29 -10.50
CA LYS A 112 -6.67 -19.09 -11.75
C LYS A 112 -6.31 -18.25 -12.99
N PRO A 113 -7.00 -17.14 -13.28
CA PRO A 113 -6.69 -16.35 -14.47
C PRO A 113 -5.24 -15.82 -14.44
N VAL A 114 -4.76 -15.37 -13.28
CA VAL A 114 -3.36 -14.91 -13.13
C VAL A 114 -2.37 -16.05 -13.36
N GLU A 115 -2.64 -17.25 -12.87
CA GLU A 115 -1.77 -18.42 -13.05
C GLU A 115 -1.67 -18.83 -14.53
N GLU A 116 -2.80 -18.87 -15.24
CA GLU A 116 -2.84 -19.19 -16.67
C GLU A 116 -2.09 -18.16 -17.52
N GLU A 117 -2.39 -16.89 -17.31
CA GLU A 117 -1.76 -15.78 -18.06
C GLU A 117 -0.24 -15.73 -17.78
N TYR A 118 0.15 -15.93 -16.52
CA TYR A 118 1.55 -15.90 -16.13
C TYR A 118 2.36 -17.07 -16.69
N MET A 119 1.79 -18.27 -16.75
CA MET A 119 2.46 -19.43 -17.34
C MET A 119 2.63 -19.27 -18.85
N LYS A 120 1.65 -18.66 -19.53
CA LYS A 120 1.75 -18.30 -20.95
C LYS A 120 2.87 -17.28 -21.19
N GLU A 121 2.90 -16.18 -20.43
CA GLU A 121 3.97 -15.17 -20.49
C GLU A 121 5.37 -15.81 -20.31
N LYS A 122 5.51 -16.74 -19.36
CA LYS A 122 6.77 -17.45 -19.11
C LYS A 122 7.20 -18.33 -20.27
N LYS A 123 6.26 -19.05 -20.90
CA LYS A 123 6.55 -19.90 -22.06
C LYS A 123 7.00 -19.05 -23.25
N GLU A 124 6.29 -17.99 -23.55
CA GLU A 124 6.62 -17.06 -24.65
C GLU A 124 8.01 -16.44 -24.47
N LYS A 125 8.36 -16.01 -23.25
CA LYS A 125 9.69 -15.48 -22.93
C LYS A 125 10.81 -16.52 -23.13
N ARG A 126 10.57 -17.80 -22.81
CA ARG A 126 11.55 -18.88 -23.03
C ARG A 126 11.76 -19.14 -24.51
N GLU A 127 10.68 -19.26 -25.28
CA GLU A 127 10.76 -19.46 -26.74
C GLU A 127 11.48 -18.30 -27.43
N GLN A 128 11.22 -17.06 -27.01
CA GLN A 128 11.95 -15.89 -27.52
C GLN A 128 13.43 -15.94 -27.16
N ALA A 129 13.78 -16.28 -25.91
CA ALA A 129 15.17 -16.39 -25.49
C ALA A 129 15.93 -17.50 -26.24
N GLU A 130 15.28 -18.64 -26.52
CA GLU A 130 15.85 -19.72 -27.33
C GLU A 130 16.08 -19.30 -28.78
N LYS A 131 15.12 -18.61 -29.41
CA LYS A 131 15.28 -18.04 -30.75
C LYS A 131 16.40 -17.01 -30.86
N VAL A 132 16.67 -16.27 -29.79
CA VAL A 132 17.80 -15.33 -29.75
C VAL A 132 19.11 -16.10 -29.60
N LYS A 133 19.16 -17.12 -28.73
CA LYS A 133 20.36 -17.95 -28.53
C LYS A 133 20.75 -18.76 -29.77
N SER A 134 19.81 -19.22 -30.57
CA SER A 134 20.10 -19.98 -31.79
C SER A 134 20.59 -19.14 -32.97
N LYS A 135 20.58 -17.81 -32.86
CA LYS A 135 21.08 -16.87 -33.88
C LYS A 135 22.56 -16.50 -33.72
N TYR A 136 23.18 -16.85 -32.60
CA TYR A 136 24.58 -16.60 -32.26
C TYR A 136 25.31 -17.92 -32.08
#